data_AF-A0A060Z6X2-F1
#
_entry.id   AF-A0A060Z6X2-F1
#
_cell.length_a   1.000
_cell.length_b   1.000
_cell.length_c   1.000
_cell.angle_alpha   90.00
_cell.angle_beta   90.00
_cell.angle_gamma   90.00
#
_symmetry.space_group_name_H-M   'P 1'
#
loop_
_entity.id
_entity.type
_entity.pdbx_description
1 polymer ?
#
loop_
_entity_poly.entity_id
_entity_poly.type
_entity_poly.pdbx_seq_one_letter_code
_entity_poly.pdbx_strand_id
1 'polypeptide(L)'
;MNLSISLDKPSFHFPLQTTSSALKGAIQLGITHTVGSLSQKAERDVLMQDFVVVESIFFPSEGSNLTPAHHYSDFRFKTYAPIAFRYFRELFGIRPDDYLYSLCNDGLIELSNSGASGSLFYVSSDDEFIIKTVQHKEAEFLQKLLPGYFMNLNQNKRTLLPKFYGLYCIQAEGRTSAWW
;
A
#
# COMPACT_ATOMS: atom_id res chain seq x y z
N MET A 1 17.49 -34.64 -36.53
CA MET A 1 17.57 -33.89 -35.26
C MET A 1 17.17 -32.46 -35.56
N ASN A 2 15.98 -32.03 -35.12
CA ASN A 2 15.62 -30.62 -35.00
C ASN A 2 14.76 -30.53 -33.75
N LEU A 3 15.34 -30.05 -32.65
CA LEU A 3 14.61 -29.69 -31.45
C LEU A 3 14.08 -28.26 -31.64
N SER A 4 12.78 -28.13 -31.85
CA SER A 4 12.06 -26.89 -31.59
C SER A 4 11.82 -26.78 -30.09
N ILE A 5 12.64 -25.97 -29.40
CA ILE A 5 12.39 -25.60 -28.01
C ILE A 5 11.38 -24.45 -28.04
N SER A 6 10.10 -24.75 -27.80
CA SER A 6 9.15 -23.73 -27.34
C SER A 6 9.60 -23.29 -25.95
N LEU A 7 10.08 -22.04 -25.85
CA LEU A 7 10.16 -21.36 -24.57
C LEU A 7 8.74 -20.96 -24.19
N ASP A 8 8.07 -21.83 -23.43
CA ASP A 8 6.91 -21.43 -22.64
C ASP A 8 7.37 -20.28 -21.73
N LYS A 9 6.98 -19.05 -22.09
CA LYS A 9 7.03 -17.93 -21.16
C LYS A 9 6.10 -18.30 -20.01
N PRO A 10 6.56 -18.27 -18.74
CA PRO A 10 5.64 -18.37 -17.63
C PRO A 10 4.72 -17.15 -17.70
N SER A 11 3.52 -17.39 -18.21
CA SER A 11 2.40 -16.49 -18.05
C SER A 11 2.16 -16.43 -16.55
N PHE A 12 2.50 -15.31 -15.92
CA PHE A 12 2.06 -15.02 -14.57
C PHE A 12 0.55 -14.80 -14.60
N HIS A 13 -0.19 -15.90 -14.70
CA HIS A 13 -1.58 -15.94 -14.30
C HIS A 13 -1.57 -15.82 -12.78
N PHE A 14 -1.93 -14.64 -12.28
CA PHE A 14 -2.35 -14.49 -10.89
C PHE A 14 -3.68 -15.24 -10.72
N PRO A 15 -3.74 -16.37 -9.99
CA PRO A 15 -5.03 -16.91 -9.60
C PRO A 15 -5.55 -15.98 -8.51
N LEU A 16 -6.50 -15.11 -8.87
CA LEU A 16 -7.32 -14.31 -7.97
C LEU A 16 -8.14 -15.25 -7.06
N GLN A 17 -7.52 -15.77 -6.01
CA GLN A 17 -8.20 -16.58 -4.99
C GLN A 17 -7.72 -16.23 -3.57
N THR A 18 -7.37 -14.97 -3.33
CA THR A 18 -7.78 -14.35 -2.07
C THR A 18 -9.11 -13.69 -2.39
N THR A 19 -10.18 -14.07 -1.70
CA THR A 19 -11.45 -13.35 -1.86
C THR A 19 -11.19 -11.87 -1.65
N SER A 20 -11.71 -11.01 -2.54
CA SER A 20 -11.53 -9.55 -2.46
C SER A 20 -11.75 -9.01 -1.03
N SER A 21 -12.70 -9.60 -0.29
CA SER A 21 -12.96 -9.31 1.12
C SER A 21 -11.78 -9.55 2.07
N ALA A 22 -11.07 -10.68 1.96
CA ALA A 22 -9.94 -11.00 2.83
C ALA A 22 -8.78 -10.02 2.63
N LEU A 23 -8.55 -9.62 1.38
CA LEU A 23 -7.54 -8.64 1.05
C LEU A 23 -7.88 -7.24 1.58
N LYS A 24 -9.13 -6.78 1.39
CA LYS A 24 -9.61 -5.50 1.95
C LYS A 24 -9.39 -5.45 3.47
N GLY A 25 -9.78 -6.51 4.17
CA GLY A 25 -9.58 -6.61 5.61
C GLY A 25 -8.12 -6.57 6.04
N ALA A 26 -7.23 -7.28 5.33
CA ALA A 26 -5.80 -7.24 5.59
C ALA A 26 -5.18 -5.86 5.32
N ILE A 27 -5.66 -5.13 4.29
CA ILE A 27 -5.26 -3.74 4.02
C ILE A 27 -5.63 -2.84 5.20
N GLN A 28 -6.90 -2.87 5.61
CA GLN A 28 -7.40 -2.02 6.70
C GLN A 28 -6.70 -2.32 8.02
N LEU A 29 -6.47 -3.60 8.33
CA LEU A 29 -5.75 -4.02 9.54
C LEU A 29 -4.30 -3.51 9.54
N GLY A 30 -3.60 -3.66 8.42
CA GLY A 30 -2.22 -3.20 8.28
C GLY A 30 -2.07 -1.68 8.34
N ILE A 31 -2.97 -0.94 7.66
CA ILE A 31 -2.96 0.53 7.70
C ILE A 31 -3.28 1.03 9.12
N THR A 32 -4.29 0.46 9.78
CA THR A 32 -4.66 0.80 11.16
C THR A 32 -3.48 0.67 12.10
N HIS A 33 -2.80 -0.49 12.07
CA HIS A 33 -1.65 -0.73 12.93
C HIS A 33 -0.49 0.23 12.62
N THR A 34 -0.11 0.36 11.35
CA THR A 34 1.12 1.07 10.96
C THR A 34 0.99 2.58 11.11
N VAL A 35 -0.14 3.17 10.69
CA VAL A 35 -0.41 4.59 10.89
C VAL A 35 -0.69 4.89 12.36
N GLY A 36 -1.47 4.05 13.05
CA GLY A 36 -1.72 4.23 14.49
C GLY A 36 -0.45 4.19 15.34
N SER A 37 0.46 3.26 15.05
CA SER A 37 1.78 3.18 15.70
C SER A 37 2.66 4.39 15.36
N LEU A 38 2.58 4.89 14.12
CA LEU A 38 3.36 6.05 13.68
C LEU A 38 2.90 7.35 14.35
N SER A 39 1.61 7.51 14.62
CA SER A 39 1.05 8.67 15.34
C SER A 39 1.56 8.79 16.78
N GLN A 40 2.06 7.70 17.37
CA GLN A 40 2.69 7.72 18.71
C GLN A 40 4.18 8.10 18.66
N LYS A 41 4.82 8.07 17.48
CA LYS A 41 6.22 8.46 17.31
C LYS A 41 6.31 9.98 17.16
N ALA A 42 7.30 10.60 17.80
CA ALA A 42 7.55 12.03 17.68
C ALA A 42 7.66 12.48 16.21
N GLU A 43 7.13 13.67 15.93
CA GLU A 43 7.30 14.31 14.63
C GLU A 43 8.75 14.75 14.44
N ARG A 44 9.23 14.59 13.21
CA ARG A 44 10.58 14.99 12.79
C ARG A 44 10.61 15.19 11.29
N ASP A 45 11.60 15.95 10.83
CA ASP A 45 11.84 16.19 9.41
C ASP A 45 12.17 14.90 8.64
N VAL A 46 11.83 14.91 7.36
CA VAL A 46 12.14 13.84 6.40
C VAL A 46 13.60 13.95 5.98
N LEU A 47 14.34 12.85 6.12
CA LEU A 47 15.73 12.71 5.67
C LEU A 47 15.78 11.86 4.39
N MET A 48 16.85 12.00 3.59
CA MET A 48 17.01 11.23 2.34
C MET A 48 16.96 9.71 2.56
N GLN A 49 17.46 9.24 3.70
CA GLN A 49 17.43 7.82 4.09
C GLN A 49 16.00 7.30 4.32
N ASP A 50 15.04 8.16 4.65
CA ASP A 50 13.65 7.75 4.94
C ASP A 50 12.94 7.23 3.69
N PHE A 51 13.34 7.66 2.49
CA PHE A 51 12.71 7.23 1.23
C PHE A 51 12.98 5.75 0.89
N VAL A 52 14.05 5.17 1.43
CA VAL A 52 14.41 3.76 1.19
C VAL A 52 13.99 2.83 2.34
N VAL A 53 13.45 3.38 3.43
CA VAL A 53 12.99 2.58 4.58
C VAL A 53 11.80 1.71 4.17
N VAL A 54 11.83 0.45 4.59
CA VAL A 54 10.68 -0.46 4.51
C VAL A 54 10.52 -1.11 5.88
N GLU A 55 9.43 -0.77 6.58
CA GLU A 55 9.04 -1.42 7.82
C GLU A 55 8.18 -2.66 7.48
N SER A 56 8.35 -3.76 8.22
CA SER A 56 7.65 -5.02 7.99
C SER A 56 7.13 -5.57 9.30
N ILE A 57 5.85 -5.89 9.35
CA ILE A 57 5.20 -6.49 10.52
C ILE A 57 4.44 -7.76 10.12
N PHE A 58 4.39 -8.72 11.04
CA PHE A 58 3.70 -9.98 10.84
C PHE A 58 2.35 -9.99 11.58
N PHE A 59 1.33 -10.43 10.87
CA PHE A 59 -0.04 -10.59 11.34
C PHE A 59 -0.38 -12.10 11.28
N PRO A 60 -0.07 -12.84 12.36
CA PRO A 60 -0.57 -14.20 12.53
C PRO A 60 -2.06 -14.18 12.83
N SER A 61 -2.81 -15.13 12.26
CA SER A 61 -4.25 -15.30 12.48
C SER A 61 -4.62 -15.46 13.95
N GLU A 62 -3.80 -16.16 14.73
CA GLU A 62 -3.95 -16.31 16.19
C GLU A 62 -3.64 -15.03 16.99
N GLY A 63 -3.09 -14.00 16.35
CA GLY A 63 -2.63 -12.77 17.00
C GLY A 63 -1.25 -12.90 17.65
N SER A 64 -0.75 -11.78 18.16
CA SER A 64 0.53 -11.69 18.86
C SER A 64 0.52 -10.58 19.91
N ASN A 65 1.64 -10.40 20.62
CA ASN A 65 1.81 -9.25 21.52
C ASN A 65 1.83 -7.89 20.79
N LEU A 66 2.02 -7.88 19.47
CA LEU A 66 2.11 -6.67 18.66
C LEU A 66 0.88 -6.46 17.77
N THR A 67 0.26 -7.53 17.30
CA THR A 67 -0.82 -7.49 16.31
C THR A 67 -2.03 -8.28 16.80
N PRO A 68 -3.26 -7.77 16.59
CA PRO A 68 -4.46 -8.46 17.07
C PRO A 68 -4.73 -9.75 16.28
N ALA A 69 -5.44 -10.69 16.91
CA ALA A 69 -5.96 -11.87 16.23
C ALA A 69 -7.00 -11.50 15.17
N HIS A 70 -7.08 -12.30 14.10
CA HIS A 70 -7.99 -12.05 12.97
C HIS A 70 -8.36 -13.33 12.22
N HIS A 71 -9.39 -13.24 11.37
CA HIS A 71 -9.92 -14.39 10.63
C HIS A 71 -9.27 -14.60 9.24
N TYR A 72 -8.35 -13.73 8.82
CA TYR A 72 -7.57 -13.90 7.58
C TYR A 72 -6.39 -14.85 7.78
N SER A 73 -5.89 -15.47 6.71
CA SER A 73 -4.62 -16.20 6.74
C SER A 73 -3.48 -15.30 7.20
N ASP A 74 -2.45 -15.92 7.78
CA ASP A 74 -1.23 -15.24 8.20
C ASP A 74 -0.63 -14.42 7.06
N PHE A 75 -0.26 -13.17 7.35
CA PHE A 75 0.34 -12.29 6.36
C PHE A 75 1.42 -11.37 6.94
N ARG A 76 2.34 -10.92 6.09
CA ARG A 76 3.24 -9.81 6.39
C ARG A 76 2.75 -8.55 5.71
N PHE A 77 2.72 -7.47 6.46
CA PHE A 77 2.41 -6.14 5.97
C PHE A 77 3.68 -5.29 5.95
N LYS A 78 4.02 -4.76 4.79
CA LYS A 78 5.17 -3.88 4.57
C LYS A 78 4.69 -2.45 4.32
N THR A 79 5.32 -1.50 4.99
CA THR A 79 5.10 -0.07 4.80
C THR A 79 6.38 0.55 4.26
N TYR A 80 6.29 1.18 3.09
CA TYR A 80 7.40 1.82 2.42
C TYR A 80 7.44 3.30 2.80
N ALA A 81 8.63 3.82 3.10
CA ALA A 81 8.91 5.21 3.43
C ALA A 81 7.87 5.86 4.41
N PRO A 82 7.58 5.24 5.57
CA PRO A 82 6.48 5.65 6.45
C PRO A 82 6.55 7.13 6.87
N ILE A 83 7.76 7.64 7.13
CA ILE A 83 7.98 9.04 7.54
C ILE A 83 7.71 10.00 6.37
N ALA A 84 8.11 9.64 5.14
CA ALA A 84 7.84 10.46 3.96
C ALA A 84 6.33 10.55 3.68
N PHE A 85 5.61 9.43 3.78
CA PHE A 85 4.15 9.43 3.57
C PHE A 85 3.36 10.07 4.71
N ARG A 86 3.88 10.08 5.95
CA ARG A 86 3.33 10.95 7.00
C ARG A 86 3.45 12.43 6.59
N TYR A 87 4.64 12.86 6.20
CA TYR A 87 4.88 14.23 5.75
C TYR A 87 4.03 14.62 4.52
N PHE A 88 3.87 13.73 3.54
CA PHE A 88 3.02 14.02 2.37
C PHE A 88 1.56 14.19 2.75
N ARG A 89 1.02 13.35 3.65
CA ARG A 89 -0.35 13.50 4.15
C ARG A 89 -0.54 14.83 4.88
N GLU A 90 0.40 15.20 5.75
CA GLU A 90 0.39 16.51 6.43
C GLU A 90 0.40 17.67 5.43
N LEU A 91 1.26 17.61 4.41
CA LEU A 91 1.32 18.64 3.37
C LEU A 91 0.02 18.78 2.57
N PHE A 92 -0.73 17.68 2.42
CA PHE A 92 -2.04 17.67 1.78
C PHE A 92 -3.21 17.97 2.72
N GLY A 93 -2.93 18.26 4.00
CA GLY A 93 -3.94 18.59 5.00
C GLY A 93 -4.72 17.38 5.51
N ILE A 94 -4.17 16.18 5.40
CA ILE A 94 -4.82 14.93 5.84
C ILE A 94 -4.32 14.59 7.24
N ARG A 95 -5.21 14.66 8.23
CA ARG A 95 -4.89 14.26 9.60
C ARG A 95 -4.86 12.72 9.70
N PRO A 96 -4.01 12.15 10.58
CA PRO A 96 -3.94 10.70 10.74
C PRO A 96 -5.28 10.06 11.10
N ASP A 97 -6.06 10.69 11.98
CA ASP A 97 -7.36 10.19 12.41
C ASP A 97 -8.36 10.15 11.25
N ASP A 98 -8.40 11.19 10.42
CA ASP A 98 -9.30 11.28 9.26
C ASP A 98 -8.91 10.23 8.21
N TYR A 99 -7.61 10.02 7.97
CA TYR A 99 -7.09 8.97 7.08
C TYR A 99 -7.46 7.57 7.56
N LEU A 100 -7.31 7.31 8.86
CA LEU A 100 -7.66 6.03 9.47
C LEU A 100 -9.16 5.79 9.44
N TYR A 101 -9.96 6.80 9.77
CA TYR A 101 -11.41 6.71 9.75
C TYR A 101 -11.91 6.38 8.34
N SER A 102 -11.51 7.19 7.34
CA SER A 102 -11.95 7.02 5.97
C SER A 102 -11.57 5.66 5.35
N LEU A 103 -10.32 5.20 5.57
CA LEU A 103 -9.85 3.94 4.97
C LEU A 103 -10.20 2.68 5.77
N CYS A 104 -10.33 2.77 7.09
CA CYS A 104 -10.34 1.59 7.97
C CYS A 104 -11.60 1.43 8.83
N ASN A 105 -12.45 2.47 8.96
CA ASN A 105 -13.68 2.38 9.76
C ASN A 105 -14.79 1.61 9.03
N ASP A 106 -15.00 1.94 7.76
CA ASP A 106 -16.03 1.32 6.91
C ASP A 106 -15.40 0.44 5.83
N GLY A 107 -16.18 -0.49 5.28
CA GLY A 107 -15.68 -1.43 4.27
C GLY A 107 -15.27 -0.74 2.96
N LEU A 108 -14.11 -1.14 2.41
CA LEU A 108 -13.65 -0.66 1.10
C LEU A 108 -14.56 -1.13 -0.04
N ILE A 109 -14.96 -0.22 -0.92
CA ILE A 109 -15.80 -0.49 -2.09
C ILE A 109 -14.89 -0.86 -3.26
N GLU A 110 -15.12 -2.01 -3.91
CA GLU A 110 -14.34 -2.41 -5.08
C GLU A 110 -14.96 -1.86 -6.36
N LEU A 111 -14.13 -1.25 -7.20
CA LEU A 111 -14.57 -0.74 -8.50
C LEU A 111 -14.36 -1.81 -9.57
N SER A 112 -15.41 -2.14 -10.30
CA SER A 112 -15.41 -3.15 -11.38
C SER A 112 -14.57 -2.75 -12.61
N ASN A 113 -14.06 -1.52 -12.64
CA ASN A 113 -13.36 -0.96 -13.79
C ASN A 113 -11.86 -1.16 -13.60
N SER A 114 -11.40 -2.41 -13.69
CA SER A 114 -9.97 -2.68 -13.88
C SER A 114 -9.57 -2.04 -15.21
N GLY A 115 -8.86 -0.92 -15.17
CA GLY A 115 -8.31 -0.30 -16.38
C GLY A 115 -7.43 -1.27 -17.19
N ALA A 116 -6.88 -0.81 -18.31
CA ALA A 116 -6.09 -1.65 -19.23
C ALA A 116 -4.90 -2.41 -18.59
N SER A 117 -4.49 -2.07 -17.36
CA SER A 117 -3.42 -2.73 -16.60
C SER A 117 -3.84 -4.00 -15.84
N GLY A 118 -5.14 -4.31 -15.73
CA GLY A 118 -5.63 -5.40 -14.87
C GLY A 118 -5.49 -5.10 -13.37
N SER A 119 -5.34 -3.82 -12.99
CA SER A 119 -5.28 -3.40 -11.59
C SER A 119 -6.66 -3.47 -10.93
N LEU A 120 -6.71 -3.86 -9.65
CA LEU A 120 -7.87 -3.70 -8.78
C LEU A 120 -7.85 -2.29 -8.20
N PHE A 121 -9.04 -1.72 -8.04
CA PHE A 121 -9.24 -0.42 -7.43
C PHE A 121 -10.24 -0.56 -6.30
N TYR A 122 -9.91 0.04 -5.17
CA TYR A 122 -10.83 0.23 -4.06
C TYR A 122 -11.03 1.73 -3.81
N VAL A 123 -12.20 2.10 -3.31
CA VAL A 123 -12.49 3.46 -2.85
C VAL A 123 -12.99 3.40 -1.40
N SER A 124 -12.64 4.42 -0.60
CA SER A 124 -13.22 4.62 0.73
C SER A 124 -14.72 4.93 0.63
N SER A 125 -15.47 4.70 1.71
CA SER A 125 -16.92 4.88 1.71
C SER A 125 -17.36 6.35 1.58
N ASP A 126 -16.45 7.29 1.85
CA ASP A 126 -16.64 8.73 1.71
C ASP A 126 -16.11 9.29 0.37
N ASP A 127 -15.66 8.43 -0.54
CA ASP A 127 -15.10 8.78 -1.86
C ASP A 127 -13.81 9.65 -1.82
N GLU A 128 -13.17 9.81 -0.66
CA GLU A 128 -11.97 10.66 -0.51
C GLU A 128 -10.66 9.97 -0.95
N PHE A 129 -10.58 8.64 -0.84
CA PHE A 129 -9.37 7.87 -1.15
C PHE A 129 -9.62 6.74 -2.13
N ILE A 130 -8.67 6.58 -3.05
CA ILE A 130 -8.59 5.43 -3.95
C ILE A 130 -7.34 4.62 -3.58
N ILE A 131 -7.50 3.31 -3.43
CA ILE A 131 -6.39 2.36 -3.32
C ILE A 131 -6.27 1.62 -4.65
N LYS A 132 -5.06 1.57 -5.22
CA LYS A 132 -4.80 0.87 -6.48
C LYS A 132 -3.80 -0.26 -6.31
N THR A 133 -4.06 -1.46 -6.85
CA THR A 133 -2.97 -2.46 -7.01
C THR A 133 -1.92 -1.94 -7.99
N VAL A 134 -0.68 -2.18 -7.62
CA VAL A 134 0.46 -2.02 -8.52
C VAL A 134 1.26 -3.30 -8.66
N GLN A 135 1.83 -3.45 -9.85
CA GLN A 135 2.85 -4.44 -10.10
C GLN A 135 4.11 -4.08 -9.32
N HIS A 136 4.92 -5.08 -8.99
CA HIS A 136 6.16 -4.89 -8.24
C HIS A 136 7.06 -3.81 -8.84
N LYS A 137 7.24 -3.80 -10.17
CA LYS A 137 8.03 -2.79 -10.89
C LYS A 137 7.50 -1.37 -10.73
N GLU A 138 6.19 -1.18 -10.62
CA GLU A 138 5.55 0.13 -10.43
C GLU A 138 5.75 0.61 -8.98
N ALA A 139 5.65 -0.29 -8.00
CA ALA A 139 5.95 0.01 -6.60
C ALA A 139 7.42 0.42 -6.41
N GLU A 140 8.36 -0.33 -7.02
CA GLU A 140 9.79 0.02 -7.01
C GLU A 140 10.06 1.36 -7.68
N PHE A 141 9.39 1.65 -8.80
CA PHE A 141 9.50 2.92 -9.49
C PHE A 141 8.98 4.07 -8.62
N LEU A 142 7.81 3.91 -7.99
CA LEU A 142 7.25 4.92 -7.10
C LEU A 142 8.19 5.21 -5.93
N GLN A 143 8.80 4.17 -5.33
CA GLN A 143 9.77 4.38 -4.25
C GLN A 143 10.99 5.19 -4.72
N LYS A 144 11.54 4.89 -5.90
CA LYS A 144 12.64 5.66 -6.51
C LYS A 144 12.24 7.09 -6.87
N LEU A 145 10.96 7.35 -7.13
CA LEU A 145 10.42 8.67 -7.44
C LEU A 145 10.33 9.59 -6.21
N LEU A 146 10.22 9.04 -4.98
CA LEU A 146 9.89 9.81 -3.78
C LEU A 146 10.78 11.04 -3.50
N PRO A 147 12.12 10.99 -3.67
CA PRO A 147 12.95 12.17 -3.47
C PRO A 147 12.61 13.31 -4.44
N GLY A 148 12.40 12.99 -5.72
CA GLY A 148 12.01 13.96 -6.74
C GLY A 148 10.59 14.49 -6.53
N TYR A 149 9.68 13.62 -6.09
CA TYR A 149 8.32 14.00 -5.71
C TYR A 149 8.31 14.96 -4.52
N PHE A 150 9.10 14.68 -3.47
CA PHE A 150 9.30 15.58 -2.32
C PHE A 150 9.81 16.97 -2.75
N MET A 151 10.77 17.04 -3.68
CA MET A 151 11.26 18.31 -4.21
C MET A 151 10.16 19.08 -4.95
N ASN A 152 9.42 18.41 -5.84
CA ASN A 152 8.32 19.03 -6.59
C ASN A 152 7.22 19.55 -5.65
N LEU A 153 6.83 18.79 -4.63
CA LEU A 153 5.83 19.23 -3.64
C LEU A 153 6.27 20.44 -2.83
N ASN A 154 7.57 20.64 -2.64
CA ASN A 154 8.11 21.80 -1.95
C ASN A 154 8.27 23.02 -2.84
N GLN A 155 8.54 22.82 -4.13
CA GLN A 155 8.76 23.91 -5.09
C GLN A 155 7.49 24.35 -5.84
N ASN A 156 6.54 23.43 -6.07
CA ASN A 156 5.32 23.68 -6.82
C ASN A 156 4.08 23.24 -6.02
N LYS A 157 3.56 24.16 -5.19
CA LYS A 157 2.38 23.92 -4.36
C LYS A 157 1.08 23.70 -5.15
N ARG A 158 1.06 23.98 -6.47
CA ARG A 158 -0.09 23.78 -7.38
C ARG A 158 0.17 22.66 -8.38
N THR A 159 1.00 21.68 -8.02
CA THR A 159 1.28 20.54 -8.88
C THR A 159 0.01 19.74 -9.20
N LEU A 160 -0.05 19.18 -10.41
CA LEU A 160 -1.13 18.28 -10.86
C LEU A 160 -0.75 16.79 -10.74
N LEU A 161 0.41 16.50 -10.15
CA LEU A 161 0.81 15.11 -9.90
C LEU A 161 -0.18 14.43 -8.94
N PRO A 162 -0.36 13.09 -9.07
CA PRO A 162 -1.16 12.33 -8.11
C PRO A 162 -0.67 12.56 -6.68
N LYS A 163 -1.61 12.71 -5.75
CA LYS A 163 -1.32 12.84 -4.32
C LYS A 163 -1.17 11.45 -3.69
N PHE A 164 0.06 10.98 -3.56
CA PHE A 164 0.32 9.68 -2.93
C PHE A 164 0.31 9.80 -1.40
N TYR A 165 -0.49 8.95 -0.73
CA TYR A 165 -0.68 8.99 0.73
C TYR A 165 -0.05 7.82 1.48
N GLY A 166 0.29 6.74 0.75
CA GLY A 166 1.00 5.59 1.28
C GLY A 166 1.55 4.71 0.16
N LEU A 167 2.41 3.78 0.52
CA LEU A 167 2.83 2.66 -0.33
C LEU A 167 3.00 1.45 0.58
N TYR A 168 2.23 0.41 0.29
CA TYR A 168 2.10 -0.77 1.14
C TYR A 168 2.25 -2.05 0.34
N CYS A 169 2.62 -3.14 1.01
CA CYS A 169 2.63 -4.47 0.41
C CYS A 169 2.17 -5.52 1.41
N ILE A 170 1.29 -6.41 0.96
CA ILE A 170 0.86 -7.60 1.69
C ILE A 170 1.54 -8.82 1.08
N GLN A 171 2.08 -9.69 1.93
CA GLN A 171 2.64 -10.98 1.55
C GLN A 171 1.94 -12.08 2.34
N ALA A 172 1.23 -12.98 1.66
CA ALA A 172 0.50 -14.11 2.25
C ALA A 172 0.76 -15.37 1.42
N GLU A 173 1.10 -16.50 2.05
CA GLU A 173 1.23 -17.84 1.42
C GLU A 173 1.79 -17.84 -0.02
N GLY A 174 2.97 -17.27 -0.24
CA GLY A 174 3.63 -17.23 -1.56
C GLY A 174 3.08 -16.21 -2.56
N ARG A 175 2.04 -15.45 -2.20
CA ARG A 175 1.45 -14.35 -2.97
C ARG A 175 1.91 -13.00 -2.40
N THR A 176 2.26 -12.08 -3.29
CA THR A 176 2.67 -10.71 -2.94
C THR A 176 1.80 -9.73 -3.71
N SER A 177 1.26 -8.72 -3.02
CA SER A 177 0.49 -7.64 -3.65
C SER A 177 0.88 -6.29 -3.05
N ALA A 178 1.19 -5.32 -3.92
CA ALA A 178 1.61 -3.96 -3.55
C ALA A 178 0.57 -2.92 -4.00
N TRP A 179 0.51 -1.80 -3.28
CA TRP A 179 -0.59 -0.81 -3.37
C TRP A 179 -0.10 0.60 -3.03
N TRP A 180 -0.66 1.62 -3.66
CA TRP A 180 -0.49 3.04 -3.31
C TRP A 180 -1.82 3.78 -3.25
#